data_AF-A0A2P4YE71-F1
#
_entry.id   AF-A0A2P4YE71-F1
#
_cell.length_a   1.000
_cell.length_b   1.000
_cell.length_c   1.000
_cell.angle_alpha   90.00
_cell.angle_beta   90.00
_cell.angle_gamma   90.00
#
_symmetry.space_group_name_H-M   'P 1'
#
loop_
_entity.id
_entity.type
_entity.pdbx_description
1 polymer ?
#
loop_
_entity_poly.entity_id
_entity_poly.type
_entity_poly.pdbx_seq_one_letter_code
_entity_poly.pdbx_strand_id
1 'polypeptide(L)'
;MPKDLWRKVAKESNRYFQQTLTARYTKEWFLHREIKKPDIQTHEFLHVLGLLMARMLNQHRRRFRDHWRTTVKGAVPRGTFSDFMARHRFERIMANLRFTNNAYFRATTDRACKVRSVIATLQQIFPTSYKTPPVISFDEGILPSRNRSNPTRQYLKAKPHKWGTKMFLTCCAATAYCTRKMQTHVLLGTVVFAIIEVYCGKAQQTMEVGNVPENQQSVDPNTGPAAVIRNLEAVLPTHRMMYFT
;
A
#
# COMPACT_ATOMS: atom_id res chain seq x y z
N MET A 1 -8.20 -6.84 7.50
CA MET A 1 -8.43 -6.51 6.06
C MET A 1 -9.71 -7.21 5.58
N PRO A 2 -10.56 -6.57 4.76
CA PRO A 2 -11.85 -7.13 4.34
C PRO A 2 -11.67 -8.21 3.27
N LYS A 3 -12.60 -9.17 3.21
CA LYS A 3 -12.58 -10.27 2.24
C LYS A 3 -12.64 -9.76 0.80
N ASP A 4 -13.40 -8.70 0.54
CA ASP A 4 -13.60 -8.16 -0.81
C ASP A 4 -12.34 -7.54 -1.41
N LEU A 5 -11.47 -6.96 -0.58
CA LEU A 5 -10.16 -6.49 -1.03
C LEU A 5 -9.35 -7.66 -1.61
N TRP A 6 -9.29 -8.79 -0.91
CA TRP A 6 -8.53 -9.96 -1.36
C TRP A 6 -9.12 -10.60 -2.62
N ARG A 7 -10.45 -10.65 -2.73
CA ARG A 7 -11.13 -11.09 -3.96
C ARG A 7 -10.77 -10.20 -5.16
N LYS A 8 -10.76 -8.88 -4.95
CA LYS A 8 -10.33 -7.91 -5.97
C LYS A 8 -8.87 -8.13 -6.38
N VAL A 9 -7.96 -8.30 -5.41
CA VAL A 9 -6.53 -8.55 -5.70
C VAL A 9 -6.34 -9.83 -6.51
N ALA A 10 -7.06 -10.90 -6.17
CA ALA A 10 -7.01 -12.14 -6.94
C ALA A 10 -7.48 -11.93 -8.40
N LYS A 11 -8.62 -11.26 -8.58
CA LYS A 11 -9.16 -10.94 -9.90
C LYS A 11 -8.19 -10.12 -10.75
N GLU A 12 -7.62 -9.05 -10.19
CA GLU A 12 -6.70 -8.18 -10.93
C GLU A 12 -5.35 -8.85 -11.21
N SER A 13 -4.86 -9.70 -10.31
CA SER A 13 -3.62 -10.46 -10.51
C SER A 13 -3.77 -11.52 -11.61
N ASN A 14 -4.90 -12.24 -11.64
CA ASN A 14 -5.19 -13.21 -12.71
C ASN A 14 -5.42 -12.51 -14.05
N ARG A 15 -6.13 -11.37 -14.07
CA ARG A 15 -6.27 -10.54 -15.28
C ARG A 15 -4.91 -10.14 -15.85
N TYR A 16 -4.02 -9.65 -15.00
CA TYR A 16 -2.68 -9.24 -15.43
C TYR A 16 -1.85 -10.42 -15.96
N PHE A 17 -1.98 -11.59 -15.33
CA PHE A 17 -1.34 -12.80 -15.82
C PHE A 17 -1.78 -13.14 -17.24
N GLN A 18 -3.09 -13.16 -17.50
CA GLN A 18 -3.65 -13.43 -18.84
C GLN A 18 -3.16 -12.40 -19.87
N GLN A 19 -3.20 -11.11 -19.53
CA GLN A 19 -2.70 -10.05 -20.41
C GLN A 19 -1.20 -10.22 -20.75
N THR A 20 -0.40 -10.58 -19.75
CA THR A 20 1.05 -10.76 -19.93
C THR A 20 1.37 -12.01 -20.74
N LEU A 21 0.58 -13.08 -20.57
CA LEU A 21 0.74 -14.30 -21.36
C LEU A 21 0.54 -14.04 -22.85
N THR A 22 -0.58 -13.41 -23.22
CA THR A 22 -0.90 -13.08 -24.62
C THR A 22 0.12 -12.13 -25.24
N ALA A 23 0.65 -11.18 -24.47
CA ALA A 23 1.62 -10.20 -24.97
C ALA A 23 3.05 -10.74 -25.11
N ARG A 24 3.45 -11.72 -24.30
CA ARG A 24 4.86 -12.15 -24.20
C ARG A 24 5.19 -13.40 -25.01
N TYR A 25 4.21 -14.23 -25.31
CA TYR A 25 4.45 -15.53 -25.93
C TYR A 25 3.62 -15.69 -27.20
N THR A 26 4.31 -15.90 -28.32
CA THR A 26 3.72 -16.16 -29.65
C THR A 26 3.63 -17.64 -29.98
N LYS A 27 4.36 -18.50 -29.26
CA LYS A 27 4.38 -19.96 -29.49
C LYS A 27 3.22 -20.64 -28.75
N GLU A 28 2.30 -21.24 -29.49
CA GLU A 28 1.07 -21.87 -28.97
C GLU A 28 1.32 -22.93 -27.90
N TRP A 29 2.31 -23.82 -28.09
CA TRP A 29 2.59 -24.88 -27.11
C TRP A 29 3.00 -24.34 -25.73
N PHE A 30 3.69 -23.19 -25.69
CA PHE A 30 4.08 -22.54 -24.44
C PHE A 30 2.87 -21.88 -23.79
N LEU A 31 2.00 -21.26 -24.58
CA LEU A 31 0.74 -20.69 -24.13
C LEU A 31 -0.14 -21.77 -23.47
N HIS A 32 -0.32 -22.91 -24.15
CA HIS A 32 -1.10 -24.04 -23.62
C HIS A 32 -0.54 -24.58 -22.31
N ARG A 33 0.80 -24.64 -22.16
CA ARG A 33 1.44 -25.06 -20.90
C ARG A 33 1.19 -24.06 -19.78
N GLU A 34 1.20 -22.76 -20.08
CA GLU A 34 0.95 -21.73 -19.07
C GLU A 34 -0.52 -21.60 -18.68
N ILE A 35 -1.44 -21.75 -19.64
CA ILE A 35 -2.90 -21.72 -19.41
C ILE A 35 -3.36 -22.89 -18.55
N LYS A 36 -2.73 -24.07 -18.66
CA LYS A 36 -3.03 -25.23 -17.81
C LYS A 36 -2.76 -25.00 -16.33
N LYS A 37 -2.03 -23.94 -15.96
CA LYS A 37 -1.74 -23.65 -14.55
C LYS A 37 -2.97 -23.06 -13.87
N PRO A 38 -3.27 -23.46 -12.62
CA PRO A 38 -4.44 -22.96 -11.91
C PRO A 38 -4.31 -21.46 -11.62
N ASP A 39 -5.43 -20.77 -11.75
CA ASP A 39 -5.59 -19.38 -11.35
C ASP A 39 -5.19 -19.16 -9.89
N ILE A 40 -4.78 -17.93 -9.57
CA ILE A 40 -4.43 -17.53 -8.22
C ILE A 40 -5.72 -17.36 -7.41
N GLN A 41 -5.82 -18.09 -6.31
CA GLN A 41 -6.97 -18.07 -5.41
C GLN A 41 -6.80 -17.03 -4.30
N THR A 42 -7.91 -16.55 -3.75
CA THR A 42 -7.92 -15.52 -2.72
C THR A 42 -7.15 -15.92 -1.46
N HIS A 43 -7.30 -17.18 -1.01
CA HIS A 43 -6.63 -17.66 0.20
C HIS A 43 -5.10 -17.75 0.03
N GLU A 44 -4.59 -17.91 -1.20
CA GLU A 44 -3.16 -17.97 -1.45
C GLU A 44 -2.46 -16.64 -1.16
N PHE A 45 -3.16 -15.51 -1.30
CA PHE A 45 -2.61 -14.21 -0.87
C PHE A 45 -2.47 -14.14 0.66
N LEU A 46 -3.35 -14.81 1.42
CA LEU A 46 -3.23 -14.91 2.87
C LEU A 46 -2.02 -15.77 3.26
N HIS A 47 -1.79 -16.89 2.55
CA HIS A 47 -0.57 -17.67 2.72
C HIS A 47 0.68 -16.85 2.40
N VAL A 48 0.71 -16.14 1.27
CA VAL A 48 1.82 -15.24 0.91
C VAL A 48 2.06 -14.20 2.01
N LEU A 49 1.01 -13.56 2.52
CA LEU A 49 1.12 -12.59 3.61
C LEU A 49 1.68 -13.25 4.88
N GLY A 50 1.18 -14.42 5.25
CA GLY A 50 1.68 -15.20 6.39
C GLY A 50 3.17 -15.55 6.26
N LEU A 51 3.62 -15.97 5.07
CA LEU A 51 5.03 -16.26 4.81
C LEU A 51 5.91 -15.00 4.87
N LEU A 52 5.41 -13.86 4.39
CA LEU A 52 6.10 -12.57 4.53
C LEU A 52 6.19 -12.15 6.00
N MET A 53 5.13 -12.32 6.79
CA MET A 53 5.14 -12.05 8.23
C MET A 53 6.09 -12.97 8.99
N ALA A 54 6.08 -14.27 8.69
CA ALA A 54 7.02 -15.23 9.27
C ALA A 54 8.47 -14.83 8.99
N ARG A 55 8.76 -14.32 7.79
CA ARG A 55 10.07 -13.74 7.45
C ARG A 55 10.39 -12.47 8.23
N MET A 56 9.41 -11.60 8.47
CA MET A 56 9.62 -10.37 9.24
C MET A 56 9.95 -10.67 10.70
N LEU A 57 9.26 -11.63 11.31
CA LEU A 57 9.48 -12.05 12.69
C LEU A 57 10.81 -12.80 12.85
N ASN A 58 11.12 -13.70 11.91
CA ASN A 58 12.40 -14.41 11.88
C ASN A 58 13.32 -13.77 10.85
N GLN A 59 13.98 -12.67 11.24
CA GLN A 59 14.93 -11.93 10.41
C GLN A 59 16.18 -12.77 10.11
N HIS A 60 16.04 -13.67 9.15
CA HIS A 60 17.14 -14.50 8.73
C HIS A 60 18.08 -13.68 7.85
N ARG A 61 19.37 -13.58 8.21
CA ARG A 61 20.41 -12.90 7.39
C ARG A 61 20.61 -13.50 5.98
N ARG A 62 19.95 -14.62 5.66
CA ARG A 62 20.04 -15.33 4.37
C ARG A 62 18.99 -14.88 3.37
N ARG A 63 19.12 -15.33 2.11
CA ARG A 63 18.20 -15.01 1.02
C ARG A 63 16.80 -15.52 1.34
N PHE A 64 15.77 -14.81 0.87
CA PHE A 64 14.38 -15.19 1.11
C PHE A 64 14.03 -16.61 0.59
N ARG A 65 14.63 -17.00 -0.55
CA ARG A 65 14.49 -18.35 -1.13
C ARG A 65 14.98 -19.47 -0.21
N ASP A 66 15.83 -19.16 0.77
CA ASP A 66 16.41 -20.17 1.65
C ASP A 66 15.38 -20.76 2.63
N HIS A 67 14.22 -20.12 2.82
CA HIS A 67 13.11 -20.68 3.61
C HIS A 67 12.47 -21.94 2.99
N TRP A 68 12.68 -22.16 1.68
CA TRP A 68 12.26 -23.38 0.98
C TRP A 68 13.37 -24.41 0.88
N ARG A 69 14.55 -24.17 1.49
CA ARG A 69 15.62 -25.16 1.43
C ARG A 69 15.25 -26.39 2.23
N THR A 70 15.46 -27.51 1.57
CA THR A 70 15.33 -28.85 2.13
C THR A 70 16.67 -29.31 2.75
N THR A 71 17.60 -28.43 3.04
CA THR A 71 18.84 -28.80 3.75
C THR A 71 18.90 -28.05 5.07
N VAL A 72 19.12 -28.79 6.15
CA VAL A 72 19.34 -28.19 7.47
C VAL A 72 20.68 -27.46 7.42
N LYS A 73 20.70 -26.19 7.80
CA LYS A 73 21.92 -25.38 7.92
C LYS A 73 21.85 -24.50 9.16
N GLY A 74 22.38 -25.01 10.28
CA GLY A 74 22.27 -24.38 11.60
C GLY A 74 20.92 -24.69 12.26
N ALA A 75 20.41 -23.79 13.09
CA ALA A 75 19.16 -23.96 13.83
C ALA A 75 17.87 -23.76 13.01
N VAL A 76 17.95 -23.68 11.68
CA VAL A 76 16.78 -23.42 10.83
C VAL A 76 16.17 -24.75 10.38
N PRO A 77 14.91 -25.05 10.73
CA PRO A 77 14.25 -26.28 10.32
C PRO A 77 14.10 -26.35 8.79
N ARG A 78 14.15 -27.58 8.28
CA ARG A 78 14.04 -27.91 6.87
C ARG A 78 12.64 -27.55 6.34
N GLY A 79 12.55 -26.86 5.21
CA GLY A 79 11.34 -26.87 4.38
C GLY A 79 10.06 -26.24 4.96
N THR A 80 10.12 -25.44 6.02
CA THR A 80 8.93 -24.95 6.73
C THR A 80 7.94 -24.16 5.85
N PHE A 81 8.43 -23.48 4.81
CA PHE A 81 7.56 -22.75 3.88
C PHE A 81 6.93 -23.68 2.83
N SER A 82 7.56 -24.81 2.54
CA SER A 82 7.05 -25.79 1.57
C SER A 82 5.74 -26.42 2.03
N ASP A 83 5.50 -26.50 3.34
CA ASP A 83 4.29 -27.04 3.93
C ASP A 83 3.05 -26.17 3.63
N PHE A 84 3.25 -24.86 3.42
CA PHE A 84 2.16 -23.91 3.14
C PHE A 84 2.05 -23.56 1.66
N MET A 85 3.18 -23.39 0.97
CA MET A 85 3.18 -23.00 -0.44
C MET A 85 4.50 -23.37 -1.10
N ALA A 86 4.46 -24.04 -2.26
CA ALA A 86 5.67 -24.31 -3.03
C ALA A 86 6.35 -23.02 -3.52
N ARG A 87 7.69 -22.99 -3.53
CA ARG A 87 8.50 -21.83 -3.91
C ARG A 87 8.09 -21.22 -5.26
N HIS A 88 7.91 -22.06 -6.27
CA HIS A 88 7.57 -21.60 -7.62
C HIS A 88 6.16 -20.98 -7.67
N ARG A 89 5.22 -21.46 -6.84
CA ARG A 89 3.88 -20.87 -6.73
C ARG A 89 3.95 -19.50 -6.06
N PHE A 90 4.72 -19.38 -4.97
CA PHE A 90 4.97 -18.11 -4.31
C PHE A 90 5.56 -17.07 -5.27
N GLU A 91 6.63 -17.43 -5.98
CA GLU A 91 7.29 -16.54 -6.94
C GLU A 91 6.34 -16.11 -8.08
N ARG A 92 5.51 -17.04 -8.58
CA ARG A 92 4.49 -16.74 -9.58
C ARG A 92 3.46 -15.76 -9.04
N ILE A 93 2.96 -15.94 -7.81
CA ILE A 93 1.97 -15.02 -7.22
C ILE A 93 2.61 -13.64 -7.03
N MET A 94 3.81 -13.57 -6.46
CA MET A 94 4.52 -12.30 -6.24
C MET A 94 4.81 -11.55 -7.55
N ALA A 95 5.17 -12.26 -8.62
CA ALA A 95 5.43 -11.64 -9.92
C ALA A 95 4.17 -11.03 -10.56
N ASN A 96 3.00 -11.65 -10.34
CA ASN A 96 1.73 -11.25 -10.94
C ASN A 96 0.82 -10.44 -10.00
N LEU A 97 1.26 -10.15 -8.77
CA LEU A 97 0.48 -9.42 -7.77
C LEU A 97 0.07 -8.03 -8.28
N ARG A 98 -1.24 -7.77 -8.38
CA ARG A 98 -1.81 -6.46 -8.76
C ARG A 98 -3.00 -6.11 -7.88
N PHE A 99 -3.07 -4.84 -7.45
CA PHE A 99 -4.17 -4.34 -6.60
C PHE A 99 -5.24 -3.55 -7.38
N THR A 100 -4.91 -3.11 -8.61
CA THR A 100 -5.76 -2.27 -9.47
C THR A 100 -5.58 -2.71 -10.92
N ASN A 101 -6.63 -2.55 -11.73
CA ASN A 101 -6.58 -2.78 -13.17
C ASN A 101 -5.67 -1.74 -13.85
N ASN A 102 -4.75 -2.19 -14.71
CA ASN A 102 -3.87 -1.29 -15.47
C ASN A 102 -4.63 -0.47 -16.53
N ALA A 103 -5.78 -0.96 -17.02
CA ALA A 103 -6.64 -0.24 -17.97
C ALA A 103 -7.55 0.81 -17.28
N TYR A 104 -7.36 1.05 -15.99
CA TYR A 104 -8.16 2.03 -15.26
C TYR A 104 -7.80 3.45 -15.70
N PHE A 105 -8.81 4.27 -16.02
CA PHE A 105 -8.62 5.61 -16.59
C PHE A 105 -7.74 6.54 -15.74
N ARG A 106 -7.68 6.33 -14.41
CA ARG A 106 -6.82 7.13 -13.51
C ARG A 106 -5.37 6.64 -13.42
N ALA A 107 -4.99 5.58 -14.14
CA ALA A 107 -3.61 5.09 -14.12
C ALA A 107 -2.61 6.10 -14.71
N THR A 108 -3.08 7.00 -15.57
CA THR A 108 -2.28 8.07 -16.18
C THR A 108 -2.20 9.32 -15.31
N THR A 109 -3.22 9.58 -14.48
CA THR A 109 -3.34 10.80 -13.67
C THR A 109 -2.91 10.61 -12.22
N ASP A 110 -3.21 9.45 -11.61
CA ASP A 110 -2.83 9.13 -10.24
C ASP A 110 -1.58 8.22 -10.19
N ARG A 111 -0.43 8.79 -9.83
CA ARG A 111 0.84 8.06 -9.69
C ARG A 111 0.78 6.97 -8.61
N ALA A 112 -0.13 7.09 -7.64
CA ALA A 112 -0.38 6.09 -6.61
C ALA A 112 -1.54 5.14 -6.95
N CYS A 113 -2.10 5.20 -8.17
CA CYS A 113 -3.26 4.40 -8.59
C CYS A 113 -3.10 2.88 -8.34
N LYS A 114 -1.86 2.38 -8.45
CA LYS A 114 -1.52 0.96 -8.22
C LYS A 114 -1.71 0.50 -6.78
N VAL A 115 -1.65 1.40 -5.81
CA VAL A 115 -1.82 1.09 -4.37
C VAL A 115 -3.06 1.76 -3.77
N ARG A 116 -3.73 2.62 -4.55
CA ARG A 116 -4.90 3.40 -4.11
C ARG A 116 -6.01 2.54 -3.52
N SER A 117 -6.27 1.36 -4.09
CA SER A 117 -7.30 0.45 -3.56
C SER A 117 -6.99 -0.01 -2.14
N VAL A 118 -5.73 -0.33 -1.84
CA VAL A 118 -5.28 -0.71 -0.49
C VAL A 118 -5.36 0.48 0.45
N ILE A 119 -4.89 1.65 0.02
CA ILE A 119 -4.92 2.89 0.82
C ILE A 119 -6.37 3.25 1.18
N ALA A 120 -7.29 3.24 0.21
CA ALA A 120 -8.69 3.53 0.45
C ALA A 120 -9.33 2.55 1.44
N THR A 121 -9.01 1.25 1.33
CA THR A 121 -9.50 0.25 2.30
C THR A 121 -8.93 0.47 3.71
N LEU A 122 -7.65 0.81 3.83
CA LEU A 122 -7.04 1.15 5.12
C LEU A 122 -7.69 2.38 5.75
N GLN A 123 -7.93 3.41 4.93
CA GLN A 123 -8.58 4.65 5.34
C GLN A 123 -10.02 4.43 5.86
N GLN A 124 -10.72 3.41 5.38
CA GLN A 124 -12.07 3.06 5.86
C GLN A 124 -12.05 2.25 7.17
N ILE A 125 -11.08 1.38 7.37
CA ILE A 125 -11.08 0.41 8.49
C ILE A 125 -10.47 0.99 9.77
N PHE A 126 -9.38 1.73 9.65
CA PHE A 126 -8.66 2.21 10.82
C PHE A 126 -9.51 3.15 11.70
N PRO A 127 -10.35 4.06 11.16
CA PRO A 127 -11.22 4.90 11.98
C PRO A 127 -12.35 4.14 12.68
N THR A 128 -12.86 3.08 12.03
CA THR A 128 -13.95 2.26 12.60
C THR A 128 -13.47 1.36 13.73
N SER A 129 -12.17 1.04 13.75
CA SER A 129 -11.58 0.10 14.70
C SER A 129 -11.04 0.74 15.97
N TYR A 130 -10.78 2.06 15.98
CA TYR A 130 -10.10 2.72 17.09
C TYR A 130 -10.61 4.15 17.31
N LYS A 131 -10.96 4.48 18.57
CA LYS A 131 -11.32 5.84 18.98
C LYS A 131 -10.06 6.62 19.36
N THR A 132 -9.69 7.61 18.56
CA THR A 132 -8.49 8.41 18.82
C THR A 132 -8.65 9.30 20.06
N PRO A 133 -7.67 9.29 21.00
CA PRO A 133 -7.52 10.31 22.04
C PRO A 133 -7.39 11.73 21.44
N PRO A 134 -7.57 12.79 22.26
CA PRO A 134 -7.50 14.17 21.78
C PRO A 134 -6.10 14.62 21.33
N VAL A 135 -5.07 13.84 21.63
CA VAL A 135 -3.67 14.14 21.26
C VAL A 135 -3.27 13.29 20.06
N ILE A 136 -2.88 13.98 18.99
CA ILE A 136 -2.59 13.40 17.68
C ILE A 136 -1.20 13.87 17.26
N SER A 137 -0.43 12.97 16.66
CA SER A 137 0.89 13.24 16.10
C SER A 137 0.84 13.17 14.58
N PHE A 138 1.59 14.07 13.94
CA PHE A 138 1.84 14.06 12.51
C PHE A 138 3.30 13.72 12.27
N ASP A 139 3.57 12.74 11.42
CA ASP A 139 4.95 12.35 11.08
C ASP A 139 5.07 12.00 9.59
N GLU A 140 6.30 12.10 9.09
CA GLU A 140 6.69 11.72 7.75
C GLU A 140 7.31 10.30 7.76
N GLY A 141 6.64 9.37 7.11
CA GLY A 141 7.14 8.02 6.84
C GLY A 141 7.81 7.89 5.47
N ILE A 142 8.63 6.84 5.31
CA ILE A 142 9.16 6.45 4.00
C ILE A 142 9.03 4.93 3.81
N LEU A 143 8.38 4.52 2.72
CA LEU A 143 8.44 3.13 2.27
C LEU A 143 9.69 2.93 1.41
N PRO A 144 10.70 2.19 1.88
CA PRO A 144 11.98 2.08 1.19
C PRO A 144 11.79 1.42 -0.18
N SER A 145 12.27 2.09 -1.22
CA SER A 145 12.27 1.56 -2.58
C SER A 145 13.42 2.16 -3.38
N ARG A 146 14.26 1.29 -3.93
CA ARG A 146 15.35 1.66 -4.84
C ARG A 146 14.96 1.55 -6.31
N ASN A 147 13.71 1.17 -6.60
CA ASN A 147 13.26 0.98 -7.98
C ASN A 147 13.16 2.33 -8.70
N ARG A 148 13.88 2.46 -9.83
CA ARG A 148 13.85 3.66 -10.65
C ARG A 148 12.50 3.90 -11.32
N SER A 149 11.75 2.83 -11.60
CA SER A 149 10.43 2.90 -12.24
C SER A 149 9.30 3.27 -11.28
N ASN A 150 9.59 3.55 -10.00
CA ASN A 150 8.59 4.04 -9.06
C ASN A 150 8.39 5.56 -9.25
N PRO A 151 7.22 6.03 -9.73
CA PRO A 151 6.97 7.45 -9.99
C PRO A 151 6.90 8.30 -8.71
N THR A 152 6.65 7.69 -7.55
CA THR A 152 6.55 8.38 -6.24
C THR A 152 7.87 8.35 -5.46
N ARG A 153 8.99 7.95 -6.09
CA ARG A 153 10.28 7.83 -5.43
C ARG A 153 10.85 9.21 -5.10
N GLN A 154 11.15 9.43 -3.82
CA GLN A 154 11.77 10.63 -3.30
C GLN A 154 13.06 10.29 -2.54
N TYR A 155 14.00 11.24 -2.53
CA TYR A 155 15.19 11.20 -1.69
C TYR A 155 14.97 12.01 -0.41
N LEU A 156 15.17 11.39 0.75
CA LEU A 156 15.08 12.04 2.07
C LEU A 156 16.42 11.89 2.80
N LYS A 157 17.22 12.96 2.84
CA LYS A 157 18.59 12.95 3.40
C LYS A 157 18.63 12.54 4.87
N ALA A 158 17.63 12.96 5.65
CA ALA A 158 17.58 12.76 7.10
C ALA A 158 17.01 11.40 7.54
N LYS A 159 16.44 10.59 6.62
CA LYS A 159 15.88 9.28 6.96
C LYS A 159 16.93 8.17 6.78
N PRO A 160 16.94 7.11 7.63
CA PRO A 160 17.88 6.00 7.51
C PRO A 160 17.84 5.32 6.14
N HIS A 161 16.62 5.12 5.62
CA HIS A 161 16.39 4.72 4.24
C HIS A 161 16.13 5.94 3.38
N LYS A 162 17.16 6.39 2.67
CA LYS A 162 17.13 7.67 1.94
C LYS A 162 16.27 7.66 0.68
N TRP A 163 15.95 6.49 0.10
CA TRP A 163 15.20 6.38 -1.16
C TRP A 163 13.93 5.57 -0.97
N GLY A 164 12.79 6.12 -1.38
CA GLY A 164 11.50 5.46 -1.22
C GLY A 164 10.31 6.35 -1.52
N THR A 165 9.11 5.84 -1.27
CA THR A 165 7.88 6.62 -1.36
C THR A 165 7.65 7.32 -0.03
N LYS A 166 7.68 8.66 -0.03
CA LYS A 166 7.35 9.47 1.14
C LYS A 166 5.86 9.36 1.45
N MET A 167 5.52 9.33 2.74
CA MET A 167 4.15 9.30 3.22
C MET A 167 3.99 10.27 4.37
N PHE A 168 2.83 10.91 4.48
CA PHE A 168 2.42 11.60 5.70
C PHE A 168 1.47 10.69 6.48
N LEU A 169 1.74 10.57 7.77
CA LEU A 169 1.03 9.69 8.68
C LEU A 169 0.40 10.55 9.79
N THR A 170 -0.87 10.28 10.05
CA THR A 170 -1.56 10.82 11.23
C THR A 170 -1.77 9.69 12.23
N CYS A 171 -1.19 9.83 13.43
CA CYS A 171 -1.16 8.78 14.44
C CYS A 171 -1.65 9.29 15.80
N CYS A 172 -2.12 8.37 16.63
CA CYS A 172 -2.32 8.64 18.05
C CYS A 172 -0.95 8.81 18.73
N ALA A 173 -0.77 9.91 19.46
CA ALA A 173 0.51 10.19 20.13
C ALA A 173 0.86 9.14 21.20
N ALA A 174 -0.13 8.55 21.88
CA ALA A 174 0.08 7.61 22.97
C ALA A 174 0.34 6.17 22.51
N THR A 175 -0.36 5.70 21.48
CA THR A 175 -0.32 4.29 21.05
C THR A 175 0.37 4.09 19.70
N ALA A 176 0.81 5.17 19.04
CA ALA A 176 1.32 5.18 17.67
C ALA A 176 0.35 4.58 16.63
N TYR A 177 -0.93 4.40 16.99
CA TYR A 177 -1.93 3.85 16.08
C TYR A 177 -2.28 4.86 15.00
N CYS A 178 -2.18 4.48 13.73
CA CYS A 178 -2.54 5.34 12.60
C CYS A 178 -4.06 5.59 12.58
N THR A 179 -4.50 6.83 12.80
CA THR A 179 -5.93 7.18 12.81
C THR A 179 -6.20 8.38 11.93
N ARG A 180 -7.40 8.42 11.35
CA ARG A 180 -8.04 9.66 10.93
C ARG A 180 -9.44 9.66 11.49
N LYS A 181 -9.86 10.79 12.03
CA LYS A 181 -11.23 10.98 12.49
C LYS A 181 -12.14 11.11 11.28
N MET A 182 -13.25 10.35 11.27
CA MET A 182 -14.32 10.53 10.31
C MET A 182 -15.19 11.67 10.83
N GLN A 183 -15.19 12.82 10.16
CA GLN A 183 -16.21 13.83 10.38
C GLN A 183 -17.19 13.81 9.20
N THR A 184 -18.36 13.23 9.43
CA THR A 184 -19.51 13.31 8.53
C THR A 184 -20.13 14.69 8.67
N HIS A 185 -19.78 15.64 7.81
CA HIS A 185 -20.68 16.74 7.50
C HIS A 185 -21.63 16.27 6.38
N VAL A 186 -22.74 15.68 6.79
CA VAL A 186 -23.93 15.55 5.93
C VAL A 186 -24.43 16.98 5.73
N LEU A 187 -24.05 17.61 4.62
CA LEU A 187 -24.82 18.70 3.99
C LEU A 187 -24.33 18.99 2.55
N LEU A 188 -23.12 18.58 2.12
CA LEU A 188 -22.65 18.73 0.72
C LEU A 188 -21.79 17.55 0.19
N GLY A 189 -22.05 16.33 0.67
CA GLY A 189 -21.63 15.10 -0.03
C GLY A 189 -20.13 14.78 -0.15
N THR A 190 -19.23 15.49 0.54
CA THR A 190 -17.79 15.21 0.45
C THR A 190 -17.19 14.80 1.78
N VAL A 191 -16.81 13.53 1.88
CA VAL A 191 -16.07 12.99 3.02
C VAL A 191 -14.60 12.87 2.61
N VAL A 192 -13.73 13.61 3.28
CA VAL A 192 -12.29 13.57 3.03
C VAL A 192 -11.68 12.51 3.97
N PHE A 193 -10.87 11.60 3.42
CA PHE A 193 -10.18 10.51 4.15
C PHE A 193 -8.69 10.43 3.74
N ALA A 194 -7.78 10.42 4.72
CA ALA A 194 -6.34 10.26 4.57
C ALA A 194 -5.65 10.05 5.93
N ILE A 195 -5.50 8.78 6.29
CA ILE A 195 -4.64 8.33 7.40
C ILE A 195 -3.19 8.26 6.94
N ILE A 196 -3.04 7.90 5.67
CA ILE A 196 -1.79 7.75 4.93
C ILE A 196 -1.97 8.58 3.68
N GLU A 197 -1.27 9.70 3.59
CA GLU A 197 -1.14 10.47 2.35
C GLU A 197 0.15 10.04 1.66
N VAL A 198 0.03 9.50 0.45
CA VAL A 198 1.20 9.21 -0.37
C VAL A 198 1.63 10.50 -1.04
N TYR A 199 2.87 10.89 -0.80
CA TYR A 199 3.46 12.01 -1.49
C TYR A 199 3.73 11.62 -2.95
N CYS A 200 3.08 12.31 -3.88
CA CYS A 200 3.22 12.01 -5.30
C CYS A 200 4.29 12.87 -6.01
N GLY A 201 4.79 13.95 -5.42
CA GLY A 201 5.79 14.84 -6.05
C GLY A 201 5.29 16.27 -6.24
N LYS A 202 6.17 17.24 -6.52
CA LYS A 202 5.85 18.69 -6.50
C LYS A 202 4.58 19.08 -7.26
N ALA A 203 4.36 18.54 -8.45
CA ALA A 203 3.11 18.72 -9.20
C ALA A 203 2.14 17.58 -8.86
N GLN A 204 1.27 17.76 -7.86
CA GLN A 204 0.24 16.77 -7.50
C GLN A 204 -1.06 17.08 -8.24
N GLN A 205 -1.62 16.10 -8.96
CA GLN A 205 -2.91 16.30 -9.63
C GLN A 205 -4.06 16.24 -8.61
N THR A 206 -5.14 16.99 -8.82
CA THR A 206 -6.31 17.03 -7.92
C THR A 206 -6.86 15.64 -7.58
N MET A 207 -6.81 14.70 -8.53
CA MET A 207 -7.23 13.31 -8.34
C MET A 207 -6.29 12.47 -7.44
N GLU A 208 -5.07 12.94 -7.13
CA GLU A 208 -4.08 12.25 -6.27
C GLU A 208 -4.26 12.57 -4.77
N VAL A 209 -4.77 13.77 -4.45
CA VAL A 209 -4.98 14.28 -3.08
C VAL A 209 -6.22 13.64 -2.42
N GLY A 210 -7.06 12.93 -3.18
CA GLY A 210 -8.41 12.58 -2.74
C GLY A 210 -9.34 13.80 -2.87
N ASN A 211 -10.54 13.74 -2.28
CA ASN A 211 -11.53 14.82 -2.40
C ASN A 211 -11.18 16.01 -1.49
N VAL A 212 -10.03 16.66 -1.67
CA VAL A 212 -9.67 17.88 -0.93
C VAL A 212 -10.22 19.10 -1.68
N PRO A 213 -11.00 19.99 -1.03
CA PRO A 213 -11.52 21.23 -1.60
C PRO A 213 -10.47 22.08 -2.35
N GLU A 214 -10.87 22.75 -3.44
CA GLU A 214 -9.97 23.57 -4.30
C GLU A 214 -9.29 24.72 -3.55
N ASN A 215 -9.94 25.27 -2.52
CA ASN A 215 -9.40 26.35 -1.69
C ASN A 215 -8.23 25.91 -0.77
N GLN A 216 -7.93 24.61 -0.69
CA GLN A 216 -6.88 24.02 0.16
C GLN A 216 -5.66 23.52 -0.64
N GLN A 217 -5.60 23.83 -1.95
CA GLN A 217 -4.46 23.52 -2.81
C GLN A 217 -3.40 24.62 -2.64
N SER A 218 -2.46 24.43 -1.70
CA SER A 218 -1.37 25.39 -1.44
C SER A 218 -0.41 25.52 -2.64
N VAL A 219 0.31 26.65 -2.67
CA VAL A 219 1.29 27.05 -3.71
C VAL A 219 2.39 25.99 -3.96
N ASP A 220 2.71 25.19 -2.94
CA ASP A 220 3.32 23.86 -3.08
C ASP A 220 2.48 22.89 -2.23
N PRO A 221 1.63 22.03 -2.84
CA PRO A 221 0.66 21.19 -2.13
C PRO A 221 1.33 20.13 -1.24
N ASN A 222 2.66 20.07 -1.23
CA ASN A 222 3.40 18.88 -0.90
C ASN A 222 4.52 19.12 0.13
N THR A 223 4.58 20.33 0.67
CA THR A 223 5.40 20.62 1.85
C THR A 223 4.82 19.96 3.10
N GLY A 224 5.68 19.60 4.06
CA GLY A 224 5.26 19.04 5.34
C GLY A 224 4.16 19.87 6.03
N PRO A 225 4.30 21.21 6.11
CA PRO A 225 3.26 22.08 6.67
C PRO A 225 1.92 21.99 5.95
N ALA A 226 1.89 21.93 4.61
CA ALA A 226 0.64 21.83 3.86
C ALA A 226 -0.07 20.47 4.11
N ALA A 227 0.71 19.39 4.17
CA ALA A 227 0.18 18.08 4.55
C ALA A 227 -0.35 18.08 5.99
N VAL A 228 0.33 18.75 6.93
CA VAL A 228 -0.16 18.89 8.31
C VAL A 228 -1.48 19.64 8.34
N ILE A 229 -1.62 20.76 7.64
CA ILE A 229 -2.86 21.54 7.61
C ILE A 229 -4.03 20.71 7.08
N ARG A 230 -3.87 20.02 5.94
CA ARG A 230 -4.93 19.16 5.40
C ARG A 230 -5.31 18.02 6.34
N ASN A 231 -4.31 17.39 6.97
CA ASN A 231 -4.56 16.33 7.93
C ASN A 231 -5.15 16.86 9.25
N LEU A 232 -4.91 18.13 9.60
CA LEU A 232 -5.49 18.79 10.76
C LEU A 232 -6.96 19.16 10.52
N GLU A 233 -7.26 19.80 9.39
CA GLU A 233 -8.63 20.13 8.97
C GLU A 233 -9.50 18.88 8.80
N ALA A 234 -8.89 17.79 8.34
CA ALA A 234 -9.49 16.48 8.26
C ALA A 234 -9.92 15.88 9.61
N VAL A 235 -9.26 16.30 10.70
CA VAL A 235 -9.31 15.66 12.02
C VAL A 235 -10.06 16.53 13.03
N LEU A 236 -10.04 17.85 12.86
CA LEU A 236 -10.70 18.81 13.74
C LEU A 236 -12.13 19.12 13.28
N PRO A 237 -13.10 19.19 14.20
CA PRO A 237 -14.37 19.86 13.92
C PRO A 237 -14.14 21.37 13.73
N THR A 238 -15.03 22.03 12.97
CA THR A 238 -14.97 23.44 12.53
C THR A 238 -14.88 24.53 13.62
N HIS A 239 -14.73 24.19 14.90
CA HIS A 239 -14.55 25.17 15.98
C HIS A 239 -13.65 24.66 17.10
N ARG A 240 -12.32 24.78 16.95
CA ARG A 240 -11.38 24.90 18.10
C ARG A 240 -10.19 25.76 17.69
N MET A 241 -9.98 26.89 18.38
CA MET A 241 -8.74 27.66 18.27
C MET A 241 -7.58 26.84 18.83
N MET A 242 -6.41 26.97 18.21
CA MET A 242 -5.17 26.31 18.65
C MET A 242 -4.09 27.36 18.91
N TYR A 243 -3.33 27.12 19.99
CA TYR A 243 -2.09 27.80 20.31
C TYR A 243 -0.92 26.93 19.82
N PHE A 244 0.01 27.54 19.10
CA PHE A 244 1.31 26.95 18.79
C PHE A 244 2.30 27.39 19.86
N THR A 245 2.94 26.43 20.53
CA THR A 245 4.16 26.67 21.32
C THR A 245 5.38 26.39 20.46
#